data_AF-A0AB36G1J4-F1
#
_entry.id   AF-A0AB36G1J4-F1
#
_cell.length_a   1.000
_cell.length_b   1.000
_cell.length_c   1.000
_cell.angle_alpha   90.00
_cell.angle_beta   90.00
_cell.angle_gamma   90.00
#
_symmetry.space_group_name_H-M   'P 1'
#
loop_
_entity.id
_entity.type
_entity.pdbx_description
1 polymer ?
#
loop_
_entity_poly.entity_id
_entity_poly.type
_entity_poly.pdbx_seq_one_letter_code
_entity_poly.pdbx_strand_id
1 'polypeptide(L)'
;MRKCLLVLIALLTVVRASDAFSFDNDMLNSKLAINGNTVPYPIFSIFVMPNKTFTVEFDNKSHTGNFQFHHANGEALKTSSNLPIVSGVVGKAPIMAPKKSGHYVLKTTNAQSGETATLNVFVMTSLEKVDKTGKLNGYTIGKYPDKPLKNNPIYLPPSGLIEVSPEQTDVRLSPNFTLGQFLSKQQQGFPKYVHLRAGLLLKLEKILHTLNDEGHAVEGLTIMSGYRTPFYNKAIGNVQYSRHVWGGAADFYIDQSPKDGVMDDLNKDGVVNREDAVWLANFISNMSKQGAFGPRIGGLGIYGANAAHGPFVHVDVRGTLARW
;
A
#
# COMPACT_ATOMS: atom_id res chain seq x y z
N MET A 1 1.38 -43.88 -47.77
CA MET A 1 1.88 -43.07 -46.64
C MET A 1 0.94 -41.90 -46.43
N ARG A 2 0.13 -41.93 -45.36
CA ARG A 2 -0.84 -40.88 -45.01
C ARG A 2 -0.09 -39.72 -44.34
N LYS A 3 -0.13 -38.53 -44.92
CA LYS A 3 0.40 -37.30 -44.30
C LYS A 3 -0.61 -36.82 -43.24
N CYS A 4 -0.19 -36.85 -41.97
CA CYS A 4 -0.92 -36.23 -40.86
C CYS A 4 -0.84 -34.70 -40.99
N LEU A 5 -1.99 -34.04 -40.97
CA LEU A 5 -2.11 -32.59 -40.86
C LEU A 5 -2.12 -32.24 -39.36
N LEU A 6 -1.02 -31.66 -38.87
CA LEU A 6 -0.99 -31.04 -37.54
C LEU A 6 -1.74 -29.71 -37.60
N VAL A 7 -2.85 -29.62 -36.88
CA VAL A 7 -3.56 -28.37 -36.63
C VAL A 7 -2.89 -27.67 -35.46
N LEU A 8 -2.21 -26.56 -35.71
CA LEU A 8 -1.63 -25.69 -34.70
C LEU A 8 -2.74 -24.78 -34.15
N ILE A 9 -3.24 -25.07 -32.95
CA ILE A 9 -4.16 -24.19 -32.23
C ILE A 9 -3.33 -23.08 -31.59
N ALA A 10 -3.39 -21.88 -32.16
CA ALA A 10 -2.82 -20.69 -31.55
C ALA A 10 -3.63 -20.30 -30.31
N LEU A 11 -3.05 -20.48 -29.12
CA LEU A 11 -3.57 -19.90 -27.88
C LEU A 11 -3.37 -18.37 -27.98
N LEU A 12 -4.45 -17.64 -28.29
CA LEU A 12 -4.50 -16.19 -28.11
C LEU A 12 -4.47 -15.89 -26.61
N THR A 13 -3.28 -15.63 -26.08
CA THR A 13 -3.12 -14.95 -24.79
C THR A 13 -3.61 -13.51 -24.97
N VAL A 14 -4.79 -13.21 -24.44
CA VAL A 14 -5.21 -11.82 -24.26
C VAL A 14 -4.28 -11.22 -23.22
N VAL A 15 -3.23 -10.55 -23.69
CA VAL A 15 -2.45 -9.62 -22.87
C VAL A 15 -3.41 -8.48 -22.56
N ARG A 16 -3.92 -8.44 -21.31
CA ARG A 16 -4.52 -7.20 -20.83
C ARG A 16 -3.39 -6.19 -20.78
N ALA A 17 -3.49 -5.17 -21.63
CA ALA A 17 -2.70 -3.96 -21.46
C ALA A 17 -2.96 -3.48 -20.04
N SER A 18 -1.93 -3.51 -19.20
CA SER A 18 -1.96 -2.80 -17.92
C SER A 18 -2.18 -1.34 -18.29
N ASP A 19 -3.27 -0.74 -17.81
CA ASP A 19 -3.41 0.71 -17.85
C ASP A 19 -2.13 1.29 -17.25
N ALA A 20 -1.34 1.97 -18.07
CA ALA A 20 -0.19 2.70 -17.58
C ALA A 20 -0.74 3.75 -16.62
N PHE A 21 -0.54 3.55 -15.33
CA PHE A 21 -0.87 4.56 -14.34
C PHE A 21 0.05 5.76 -14.61
N SER A 22 -0.51 6.80 -15.22
CA SER A 22 0.04 8.15 -15.17
C SER A 22 -0.04 8.64 -13.73
N PHE A 23 0.91 9.48 -13.33
CA PHE A 23 0.88 10.14 -12.03
C PHE A 23 -0.46 10.87 -11.84
N ASP A 24 -1.19 10.45 -10.80
CA ASP A 24 -2.44 11.03 -10.35
C ASP A 24 -2.09 12.07 -9.27
N ASN A 25 -2.20 13.34 -9.64
CA ASN A 25 -1.83 14.47 -8.80
C ASN A 25 -3.02 15.06 -8.03
N ASP A 26 -4.18 14.40 -8.05
CA ASP A 26 -5.40 14.91 -7.45
C ASP A 26 -5.26 14.98 -5.92
N MET A 27 -5.61 16.14 -5.37
CA MET A 27 -5.55 16.45 -3.95
C MET A 27 -6.88 17.04 -3.50
N LEU A 28 -7.32 16.66 -2.30
CA LEU A 28 -8.46 17.26 -1.64
C LEU A 28 -8.14 18.68 -1.20
N ASN A 29 -9.01 19.61 -1.58
CA ASN A 29 -9.06 20.95 -0.98
C ASN A 29 -9.50 20.84 0.49
N SER A 30 -10.49 19.98 0.76
CA SER A 30 -11.04 19.68 2.07
C SER A 30 -10.44 18.38 2.62
N LYS A 31 -9.18 18.43 3.04
CA LYS A 31 -8.46 17.27 3.58
C LYS A 31 -9.26 16.58 4.69
N LEU A 32 -9.18 15.25 4.72
CA LEU A 32 -9.78 14.44 5.78
C LEU A 32 -8.78 14.25 6.92
N ALA A 33 -9.28 14.08 8.14
CA ALA A 33 -8.55 13.54 9.28
C ALA A 33 -9.12 12.16 9.61
N ILE A 34 -8.32 11.11 9.46
CA ILE A 34 -8.73 9.72 9.60
C ILE A 34 -7.92 9.07 10.71
N ASN A 35 -8.58 8.65 11.79
CA ASN A 35 -7.92 8.20 13.02
C ASN A 35 -6.80 9.17 13.47
N GLY A 36 -7.06 10.49 13.35
CA GLY A 36 -6.10 11.55 13.69
C GLY A 36 -4.98 11.79 12.67
N ASN A 37 -4.94 11.10 11.53
CA ASN A 37 -3.98 11.36 10.46
C ASN A 37 -4.61 12.21 9.36
N THR A 38 -3.97 13.31 8.99
CA THR A 38 -4.38 14.10 7.83
C THR A 38 -4.15 13.29 6.54
N VAL A 39 -5.21 13.14 5.76
CA VAL A 39 -5.26 12.45 4.47
C VAL A 39 -5.70 13.46 3.41
N PRO A 40 -4.77 13.91 2.55
CA PRO A 40 -5.05 14.93 1.56
C PRO A 40 -5.51 14.36 0.21
N TYR A 41 -5.76 13.06 0.10
CA TYR A 41 -6.01 12.39 -1.18
C TYR A 41 -7.50 12.04 -1.37
N PRO A 42 -8.03 12.14 -2.59
CA PRO A 42 -9.44 11.83 -2.88
C PRO A 42 -9.76 10.35 -2.77
N ILE A 43 -8.77 9.47 -2.84
CA ILE A 43 -8.89 8.05 -2.56
C ILE A 43 -7.84 7.63 -1.54
N PHE A 44 -8.25 6.89 -0.51
CA PHE A 44 -7.32 6.39 0.50
C PHE A 44 -7.83 5.12 1.18
N SER A 45 -6.95 4.39 1.85
CA SER A 45 -7.29 3.12 2.50
C SER A 45 -7.05 3.12 3.99
N ILE A 46 -7.95 2.45 4.71
CA ILE A 46 -7.78 2.12 6.11
C ILE A 46 -7.93 0.63 6.36
N PHE A 47 -7.30 0.18 7.44
CA PHE A 47 -7.25 -1.22 7.83
C PHE A 47 -7.76 -1.33 9.26
N VAL A 48 -8.88 -2.03 9.46
CA VAL A 48 -9.59 -2.04 10.74
C VAL A 48 -10.08 -3.45 11.07
N MET A 49 -10.09 -3.82 12.35
CA MET A 49 -10.63 -5.12 12.77
C MET A 49 -12.17 -5.11 12.77
N PRO A 50 -12.83 -6.26 12.60
CA PRO A 50 -14.28 -6.37 12.73
C PRO A 50 -14.82 -5.77 14.03
N ASN A 51 -15.95 -5.06 13.94
CA ASN A 51 -16.62 -4.38 15.06
C ASN A 51 -15.76 -3.35 15.81
N LYS A 52 -14.60 -2.94 15.28
CA LYS A 52 -13.85 -1.80 15.80
C LYS A 52 -14.30 -0.52 15.14
N THR A 53 -14.17 0.58 15.87
CA THR A 53 -14.50 1.90 15.37
C THR A 53 -13.29 2.59 14.75
N PHE A 54 -13.52 3.45 13.78
CA PHE A 54 -12.54 4.38 13.23
C PHE A 54 -13.19 5.76 13.09
N THR A 55 -12.39 6.83 13.04
CA THR A 55 -12.91 8.18 12.85
C THR A 55 -12.63 8.69 11.44
N VAL A 56 -13.59 9.43 10.90
CA VAL A 56 -13.46 10.19 9.66
C VAL A 56 -14.02 11.57 9.93
N GLU A 57 -13.16 12.57 9.78
CA GLU A 57 -13.44 13.98 10.04
C GLU A 57 -12.87 14.82 8.89
N PHE A 58 -13.30 16.07 8.77
CA PHE A 58 -12.50 17.05 8.03
C PHE A 58 -11.38 17.59 8.93
N ASP A 59 -10.22 17.83 8.32
CA ASP A 59 -9.05 18.40 8.98
C ASP A 59 -9.36 19.84 9.44
N ASN A 60 -9.95 20.64 8.56
CA ASN A 60 -10.57 21.91 8.92
C ASN A 60 -11.94 21.69 9.57
N LYS A 61 -12.08 22.07 10.85
CA LYS A 61 -13.29 21.88 11.65
C LYS A 61 -14.47 22.77 11.25
N SER A 62 -14.28 23.76 10.39
CA SER A 62 -15.40 24.51 9.81
C SER A 62 -16.12 23.74 8.70
N HIS A 63 -15.48 22.72 8.11
CA HIS A 63 -16.11 21.90 7.09
C HIS A 63 -17.07 20.89 7.71
N THR A 64 -18.19 20.66 7.03
CA THR A 64 -19.17 19.64 7.39
C THR A 64 -19.51 18.80 6.17
N GLY A 65 -20.14 17.66 6.38
CA GLY A 65 -20.44 16.76 5.29
C GLY A 65 -21.07 15.48 5.75
N ASN A 66 -21.46 14.66 4.78
CA ASN A 66 -22.08 13.37 5.02
C ASN A 66 -21.17 12.25 4.53
N PHE A 67 -21.39 11.06 5.07
CA PHE A 67 -20.79 9.84 4.56
C PHE A 67 -21.84 8.78 4.25
N GLN A 68 -21.52 7.91 3.29
CA GLN A 68 -22.28 6.71 2.96
C GLN A 68 -21.31 5.53 2.92
N PHE A 69 -21.62 4.45 3.65
CA PHE A 69 -20.77 3.28 3.78
C PHE A 69 -21.40 2.07 3.11
N HIS A 70 -20.71 1.44 2.16
CA HIS A 70 -21.22 0.41 1.27
C HIS A 70 -20.35 -0.85 1.29
N HIS A 71 -20.92 -1.97 0.83
CA HIS A 71 -20.14 -3.12 0.40
C HIS A 71 -19.30 -2.76 -0.83
N ALA A 72 -18.05 -3.23 -0.89
CA ALA A 72 -17.30 -3.20 -2.13
C ALA A 72 -17.76 -4.40 -2.97
N ASN A 73 -18.46 -4.13 -4.07
CA ASN A 73 -18.72 -5.13 -5.09
C ASN A 73 -17.67 -4.85 -6.17
N GLY A 74 -16.77 -5.81 -6.44
CA GLY A 74 -15.54 -5.63 -7.22
C GLY A 74 -15.65 -4.58 -8.33
N GLU A 75 -14.69 -3.65 -8.32
CA GLU A 75 -14.64 -2.34 -8.99
C GLU A 75 -15.21 -1.18 -8.14
N ALA A 76 -14.31 -0.27 -7.75
CA ALA A 76 -14.53 0.89 -6.88
C ALA A 76 -15.63 1.90 -7.33
N LEU A 77 -16.34 1.62 -8.43
CA LEU A 77 -17.32 2.50 -9.05
C LEU A 77 -18.69 1.84 -9.30
N LYS A 78 -18.85 0.53 -9.12
CA LYS A 78 -20.12 -0.18 -9.36
C LYS A 78 -20.70 -0.70 -8.04
N THR A 79 -21.27 0.21 -7.24
CA THR A 79 -22.07 -0.16 -6.06
C THR A 79 -23.37 -0.83 -6.52
N SER A 80 -23.42 -2.17 -6.58
CA SER A 80 -24.67 -2.88 -6.96
C SER A 80 -25.72 -2.97 -5.85
N SER A 81 -25.45 -2.40 -4.67
CA SER A 81 -26.47 -2.05 -3.69
C SER A 81 -26.54 -0.53 -3.56
N ASN A 82 -27.55 0.10 -4.15
CA ASN A 82 -27.80 1.54 -3.99
C ASN A 82 -28.11 1.96 -2.54
N LEU A 83 -28.20 1.01 -1.60
CA LEU A 83 -28.42 1.27 -0.18
C LEU A 83 -27.11 1.23 0.61
N PRO A 84 -26.78 2.28 1.37
CA PRO A 84 -25.67 2.25 2.30
C PRO A 84 -25.97 1.31 3.48
N ILE A 85 -24.94 0.61 3.95
CA ILE A 85 -24.93 -0.14 5.22
C ILE A 85 -25.20 0.82 6.38
N VAL A 86 -24.53 1.97 6.36
CA VAL A 86 -24.69 3.07 7.32
C VAL A 86 -24.44 4.38 6.57
N SER A 87 -25.19 5.43 6.93
CA SER A 87 -24.88 6.80 6.55
C SER A 87 -24.88 7.69 7.78
N GLY A 88 -24.24 8.85 7.70
CA GLY A 88 -24.17 9.77 8.82
C GLY A 88 -23.41 11.06 8.48
N VAL A 89 -23.18 11.86 9.51
CA VAL A 89 -22.43 13.13 9.40
C VAL A 89 -20.97 12.87 9.73
N VAL A 90 -20.07 13.35 8.87
CA VAL A 90 -18.62 13.28 9.06
C VAL A 90 -18.24 13.98 10.38
N GLY A 91 -17.44 13.31 11.20
CA GLY A 91 -16.97 13.83 12.49
C GLY A 91 -17.98 13.86 13.65
N LYS A 92 -19.24 13.47 13.44
CA LYS A 92 -20.23 13.47 14.53
C LYS A 92 -20.02 12.33 15.54
N ALA A 93 -19.60 11.16 15.06
CA ALA A 93 -19.33 9.99 15.89
C ALA A 93 -18.33 9.06 15.17
N PRO A 94 -17.59 8.21 15.91
CA PRO A 94 -16.82 7.13 15.31
C PRO A 94 -17.71 6.18 14.49
N ILE A 95 -17.19 5.70 13.36
CA ILE A 95 -17.87 4.77 12.47
C ILE A 95 -17.47 3.34 12.84
N MET A 96 -18.45 2.45 12.99
CA MET A 96 -18.22 1.04 13.30
C MET A 96 -17.92 0.25 12.03
N ALA A 97 -16.79 -0.48 12.02
CA ALA A 97 -16.46 -1.40 10.94
C ALA A 97 -17.41 -2.61 10.93
N PRO A 98 -17.80 -3.11 9.74
CA PRO A 98 -18.62 -4.30 9.60
C PRO A 98 -18.09 -5.51 10.38
N LYS A 99 -19.02 -6.38 10.82
CA LYS A 99 -18.69 -7.63 11.53
C LYS A 99 -17.94 -8.64 10.64
N LYS A 100 -18.20 -8.62 9.34
CA LYS A 100 -17.58 -9.54 8.38
C LYS A 100 -16.30 -8.91 7.83
N SER A 101 -15.22 -9.69 7.78
CA SER A 101 -13.99 -9.28 7.09
C SER A 101 -14.23 -9.14 5.59
N GLY A 102 -13.52 -8.23 4.94
CA GLY A 102 -13.65 -7.95 3.52
C GLY A 102 -13.32 -6.50 3.16
N HIS A 103 -13.57 -6.15 1.91
CA HIS A 103 -13.40 -4.81 1.38
C HIS A 103 -14.75 -4.08 1.36
N TYR A 104 -14.76 -2.85 1.85
CA TYR A 104 -15.91 -1.97 1.92
C TYR A 104 -15.51 -0.58 1.45
N VAL A 105 -16.48 0.25 1.08
CA VAL A 105 -16.24 1.60 0.56
C VAL A 105 -17.05 2.61 1.33
N LEU A 106 -16.38 3.61 1.91
CA LEU A 106 -17.02 4.76 2.52
C LEU A 106 -16.78 6.00 1.66
N LYS A 107 -17.85 6.59 1.13
CA LYS A 107 -17.80 7.85 0.38
C LYS A 107 -18.15 9.00 1.30
N THR A 108 -17.36 10.07 1.28
CA THR A 108 -17.66 11.33 1.96
C THR A 108 -17.97 12.42 0.95
N THR A 109 -18.88 13.33 1.29
CA THR A 109 -19.17 14.52 0.51
C THR A 109 -19.15 15.74 1.41
N ASN A 110 -18.30 16.71 1.08
CA ASN A 110 -18.27 18.02 1.74
C ASN A 110 -19.53 18.80 1.39
N ALA A 111 -20.24 19.32 2.41
CA ALA A 111 -21.52 20.00 2.23
C ALA A 111 -21.39 21.42 1.62
N GLN A 112 -20.22 22.05 1.77
CA GLN A 112 -19.95 23.39 1.24
C GLN A 112 -19.49 23.35 -0.21
N SER A 113 -18.52 22.49 -0.53
CA SER A 113 -17.88 22.44 -1.85
C SER A 113 -18.46 21.37 -2.78
N GLY A 114 -19.19 20.38 -2.24
CA GLY A 114 -19.58 19.18 -2.99
C GLY A 114 -18.42 18.22 -3.27
N GLU A 115 -17.20 18.53 -2.83
CA GLU A 115 -16.02 17.69 -3.02
C GLU A 115 -16.21 16.31 -2.38
N THR A 116 -15.81 15.27 -3.09
CA THR A 116 -15.97 13.88 -2.63
C THR A 116 -14.64 13.20 -2.38
N ALA A 117 -14.62 12.29 -1.41
CA ALA A 117 -13.51 11.39 -1.18
C ALA A 117 -14.01 9.96 -0.96
N THR A 118 -13.19 8.99 -1.35
CA THR A 118 -13.48 7.55 -1.25
C THR A 118 -12.47 6.89 -0.33
N LEU A 119 -12.97 6.27 0.73
CA LEU A 119 -12.18 5.47 1.65
C LEU A 119 -12.44 3.99 1.39
N ASN A 120 -11.39 3.28 0.98
CA ASN A 120 -11.37 1.82 0.97
C ASN A 120 -11.15 1.32 2.40
N VAL A 121 -12.19 0.73 2.97
CA VAL A 121 -12.19 0.19 4.33
C VAL A 121 -11.99 -1.32 4.24
N PHE A 122 -10.76 -1.76 4.51
CA PHE A 122 -10.45 -3.19 4.60
C PHE A 122 -10.68 -3.66 6.04
N VAL A 123 -11.75 -4.42 6.22
CA VAL A 123 -12.04 -5.11 7.48
C VAL A 123 -11.22 -6.40 7.50
N MET A 124 -10.24 -6.46 8.40
CA MET A 124 -9.22 -7.50 8.40
C MET A 124 -9.72 -8.86 8.91
N THR A 125 -9.10 -9.93 8.42
CA THR A 125 -9.21 -11.29 8.97
C THR A 125 -8.28 -11.41 10.19
N SER A 126 -8.81 -11.85 11.33
CA SER A 126 -8.03 -11.97 12.59
C SER A 126 -6.83 -12.91 12.43
N LEU A 127 -5.67 -12.48 12.94
CA LEU A 127 -4.46 -13.30 12.98
C LEU A 127 -4.62 -14.50 13.92
N GLU A 128 -5.54 -14.44 14.88
CA GLU A 128 -5.86 -15.55 15.79
C GLU A 128 -6.45 -16.78 15.05
N LYS A 129 -6.92 -16.60 13.81
CA LYS A 129 -7.39 -17.69 12.96
C LYS A 129 -6.25 -18.48 12.29
N VAL A 130 -4.99 -18.07 12.47
CA VAL A 130 -3.84 -18.84 12.01
C VAL A 130 -3.82 -20.18 12.75
N ASP A 131 -3.83 -21.27 11.99
CA ASP A 131 -3.84 -22.61 12.55
C ASP A 131 -2.49 -23.00 13.17
N LYS A 132 -2.44 -24.16 13.84
CA LYS A 132 -1.24 -24.69 14.49
C LYS A 132 -0.07 -24.94 13.51
N THR A 133 -0.35 -25.03 12.20
CA THR A 133 0.67 -25.18 11.15
C THR A 133 1.17 -23.85 10.60
N GLY A 134 0.68 -22.72 11.14
CA GLY A 134 1.09 -21.37 10.74
C GLY A 134 0.41 -20.88 9.47
N LYS A 135 -0.76 -21.42 9.13
CA LYS A 135 -1.53 -21.05 7.93
C LYS A 135 -2.82 -20.34 8.27
N LEU A 136 -3.22 -19.39 7.44
CA LEU A 136 -4.53 -18.74 7.46
C LEU A 136 -5.26 -19.10 6.17
N ASN A 137 -6.37 -19.84 6.27
CA ASN A 137 -7.12 -20.37 5.12
C ASN A 137 -6.21 -21.03 4.05
N GLY A 138 -5.23 -21.84 4.50
CA GLY A 138 -4.29 -22.54 3.63
C GLY A 138 -3.06 -21.74 3.17
N TYR A 139 -3.06 -20.41 3.31
CA TYR A 139 -1.93 -19.55 2.98
C TYR A 139 -0.93 -19.48 4.14
N THR A 140 0.35 -19.72 3.87
CA THR A 140 1.38 -19.77 4.92
C THR A 140 1.75 -18.37 5.40
N ILE A 141 1.48 -18.06 6.67
CA ILE A 141 1.89 -16.81 7.32
C ILE A 141 3.25 -16.99 8.02
N GLY A 142 3.44 -18.13 8.68
CA GLY A 142 4.60 -18.35 9.56
C GLY A 142 4.41 -17.69 10.94
N LYS A 143 5.51 -17.53 11.68
CA LYS A 143 5.49 -17.13 13.08
C LYS A 143 6.14 -15.76 13.28
N TYR A 144 5.43 -14.82 13.91
CA TYR A 144 6.01 -13.59 14.40
C TYR A 144 6.89 -13.86 15.64
N PRO A 145 7.92 -13.04 15.92
CA PRO A 145 8.73 -13.18 17.13
C PRO A 145 7.89 -13.11 18.41
N ASP A 146 8.22 -13.93 19.41
CA ASP A 146 7.46 -14.02 20.67
C ASP A 146 7.57 -12.76 21.52
N LYS A 147 8.67 -12.01 21.38
CA LYS A 147 8.90 -10.74 22.09
C LYS A 147 9.07 -9.60 21.08
N PRO A 148 8.48 -8.43 21.31
CA PRO A 148 8.76 -7.26 20.48
C PRO A 148 10.22 -6.84 20.63
N LEU A 149 10.84 -6.40 19.54
CA LEU A 149 12.22 -5.92 19.54
C LEU A 149 12.39 -4.76 20.53
N LYS A 150 13.28 -4.93 21.51
CA LYS A 150 13.55 -3.94 22.58
C LYS A 150 12.26 -3.46 23.29
N ASN A 151 11.28 -4.36 23.46
CA ASN A 151 9.98 -4.04 24.05
C ASN A 151 9.17 -2.96 23.32
N ASN A 152 9.51 -2.62 22.08
CA ASN A 152 8.81 -1.58 21.33
C ASN A 152 7.48 -2.09 20.76
N PRO A 153 6.33 -1.50 21.11
CA PRO A 153 5.00 -1.95 20.67
C PRO A 153 4.81 -2.01 19.15
N ILE A 154 5.62 -1.27 18.37
CA ILE A 154 5.55 -1.31 16.91
C ILE A 154 5.92 -2.68 16.31
N TYR A 155 6.56 -3.55 17.11
CA TYR A 155 6.92 -4.93 16.78
C TYR A 155 5.97 -5.97 17.38
N LEU A 156 4.84 -5.57 17.96
CA LEU A 156 3.78 -6.51 18.28
C LEU A 156 3.19 -7.10 17.00
N PRO A 157 2.82 -8.40 16.97
CA PRO A 157 2.11 -8.97 15.84
C PRO A 157 0.85 -8.15 15.50
N PRO A 158 0.51 -7.99 14.21
CA PRO A 158 -0.72 -7.31 13.84
C PRO A 158 -1.94 -8.09 14.32
N SER A 159 -3.02 -7.39 14.66
CA SER A 159 -4.27 -8.02 15.09
C SER A 159 -4.95 -8.82 13.96
N GLY A 160 -4.68 -8.46 12.71
CA GLY A 160 -5.26 -9.10 11.54
C GLY A 160 -4.55 -8.74 10.24
N LEU A 161 -4.96 -9.43 9.19
CA LEU A 161 -4.44 -9.30 7.83
C LEU A 161 -5.62 -9.05 6.87
N ILE A 162 -5.37 -8.30 5.80
CA ILE A 162 -6.31 -8.17 4.70
C ILE A 162 -6.26 -9.48 3.91
N GLU A 163 -7.42 -10.12 3.74
CA GLU A 163 -7.59 -11.20 2.77
C GLU A 163 -7.76 -10.58 1.38
N VAL A 164 -6.93 -11.02 0.43
CA VAL A 164 -6.92 -10.49 -0.92
C VAL A 164 -7.27 -11.63 -1.86
N SER A 165 -8.26 -11.40 -2.72
CA SER A 165 -8.61 -12.26 -3.85
C SER A 165 -7.90 -11.78 -5.13
N PRO A 166 -7.85 -12.60 -6.21
CA PRO A 166 -7.24 -12.18 -7.47
C PRO A 166 -7.81 -10.86 -8.03
N GLU A 167 -9.12 -10.64 -7.87
CA GLU A 167 -9.83 -9.48 -8.42
C GLU A 167 -9.57 -8.19 -7.63
N GLN A 168 -8.93 -8.30 -6.46
CA GLN A 168 -8.65 -7.16 -5.58
C GLN A 168 -7.25 -6.56 -5.78
N THR A 169 -6.40 -7.16 -6.63
CA THR A 169 -5.03 -6.67 -6.83
C THR A 169 -5.00 -5.24 -7.37
N ASP A 170 -5.98 -4.86 -8.17
CA ASP A 170 -6.02 -3.56 -8.84
C ASP A 170 -6.78 -2.50 -8.02
N VAL A 171 -7.25 -2.85 -6.82
CA VAL A 171 -7.89 -1.88 -5.93
C VAL A 171 -6.85 -0.85 -5.52
N ARG A 172 -7.10 0.42 -5.89
CA ARG A 172 -6.30 1.57 -5.45
C ARG A 172 -6.34 1.71 -3.93
N LEU A 173 -5.17 1.69 -3.32
CA LEU A 173 -4.99 1.97 -1.90
C LEU A 173 -4.94 3.48 -1.62
N SER A 174 -4.36 4.22 -2.55
CA SER A 174 -4.25 5.68 -2.62
C SER A 174 -4.13 6.05 -4.12
N PRO A 175 -4.02 7.33 -4.52
CA PRO A 175 -4.08 7.71 -5.94
C PRO A 175 -3.12 6.93 -6.84
N ASN A 176 -1.88 6.73 -6.38
CA ASN A 176 -0.79 6.16 -7.19
C ASN A 176 -0.36 4.75 -6.78
N PHE A 177 -1.09 4.10 -5.86
CA PHE A 177 -0.72 2.78 -5.34
C PHE A 177 -1.89 1.80 -5.31
N THR A 178 -1.69 0.56 -5.72
CA THR A 178 -2.69 -0.52 -5.69
C THR A 178 -2.35 -1.60 -4.66
N LEU A 179 -3.34 -2.39 -4.26
CA LEU A 179 -3.18 -3.45 -3.26
C LEU A 179 -2.20 -4.53 -3.70
N GLY A 180 -2.21 -4.87 -5.00
CA GLY A 180 -1.36 -5.88 -5.62
C GLY A 180 0.13 -5.59 -5.46
N GLN A 181 0.53 -4.32 -5.55
CA GLN A 181 1.93 -3.89 -5.43
C GLN A 181 2.55 -4.23 -4.06
N PHE A 182 1.73 -4.40 -3.02
CA PHE A 182 2.21 -4.70 -1.67
C PHE A 182 2.09 -6.17 -1.27
N LEU A 183 1.62 -7.05 -2.16
CA LEU A 183 1.49 -8.47 -1.86
C LEU A 183 2.85 -9.13 -1.65
N SER A 184 2.88 -10.11 -0.74
CA SER A 184 4.06 -10.97 -0.57
C SER A 184 4.37 -11.71 -1.87
N LYS A 185 5.64 -11.68 -2.28
CA LYS A 185 6.20 -12.41 -3.44
C LYS A 185 6.31 -13.92 -3.20
N GLN A 186 5.82 -14.40 -2.05
CA GLN A 186 5.65 -15.82 -1.75
C GLN A 186 4.89 -16.54 -2.88
N GLN A 187 5.48 -17.64 -3.35
CA GLN A 187 4.93 -18.48 -4.42
C GLN A 187 3.84 -19.40 -3.87
N GLN A 188 2.67 -18.82 -3.57
CA GLN A 188 1.44 -19.51 -3.21
C GLN A 188 0.24 -18.81 -3.86
N GLY A 189 -0.80 -19.60 -4.16
CA GLY A 189 -2.05 -19.11 -4.74
C GLY A 189 -2.86 -18.22 -3.80
N PHE A 190 -3.95 -17.68 -4.33
CA PHE A 190 -4.93 -16.90 -3.58
C PHE A 190 -5.85 -17.80 -2.72
N PRO A 191 -6.47 -17.27 -1.64
CA PRO A 191 -6.33 -15.91 -1.15
C PRO A 191 -4.93 -15.64 -0.59
N LYS A 192 -4.42 -14.43 -0.85
CA LYS A 192 -3.18 -13.93 -0.24
C LYS A 192 -3.52 -13.06 0.95
N TYR A 193 -2.56 -12.89 1.85
CA TYR A 193 -2.75 -12.05 3.03
C TYR A 193 -1.68 -10.97 3.13
N VAL A 194 -2.13 -9.76 3.46
CA VAL A 194 -1.26 -8.59 3.57
C VAL A 194 -1.58 -7.78 4.81
N HIS A 195 -0.55 -7.31 5.51
CA HIS A 195 -0.68 -6.27 6.52
C HIS A 195 -0.06 -4.98 5.98
N LEU A 196 -0.74 -3.85 6.15
CA LEU A 196 -0.26 -2.53 5.77
C LEU A 196 -0.53 -1.51 6.86
N ARG A 197 0.35 -0.52 6.95
CA ARG A 197 0.17 0.67 7.77
C ARG A 197 -0.16 1.83 6.84
N ALA A 198 -1.28 2.51 7.08
CA ALA A 198 -1.70 3.67 6.30
C ALA A 198 -0.61 4.75 6.19
N GLY A 199 0.22 4.91 7.23
CA GLY A 199 1.35 5.83 7.21
C GLY A 199 2.38 5.53 6.10
N LEU A 200 2.55 4.27 5.68
CA LEU A 200 3.44 3.92 4.57
C LEU A 200 2.90 4.51 3.26
N LEU A 201 1.60 4.38 2.98
CA LEU A 201 0.97 4.94 1.80
C LEU A 201 1.12 6.46 1.75
N LEU A 202 0.81 7.16 2.86
CA LEU A 202 1.01 8.60 2.97
C LEU A 202 2.45 9.03 2.70
N LYS A 203 3.43 8.23 3.15
CA LYS A 203 4.85 8.52 2.95
C LYS A 203 5.24 8.34 1.48
N LEU A 204 4.82 7.25 0.84
CA LEU A 204 5.13 6.97 -0.56
C LEU A 204 4.48 8.00 -1.50
N GLU A 205 3.20 8.33 -1.28
CA GLU A 205 2.53 9.40 -2.03
C GLU A 205 3.25 10.74 -1.84
N LYS A 206 3.66 11.07 -0.61
CA LYS A 206 4.38 12.32 -0.37
C LYS A 206 5.74 12.35 -1.08
N ILE A 207 6.46 11.23 -1.15
CA ILE A 207 7.71 11.13 -1.92
C ILE A 207 7.43 11.38 -3.41
N LEU A 208 6.45 10.68 -3.99
CA LEU A 208 6.09 10.80 -5.40
C LEU A 208 5.64 12.22 -5.78
N HIS A 209 4.77 12.83 -4.98
CA HIS A 209 4.36 14.23 -5.18
C HIS A 209 5.55 15.17 -5.09
N THR A 210 6.43 15.01 -4.08
CA THR A 210 7.56 15.94 -3.91
C THR A 210 8.58 15.81 -5.03
N LEU A 211 8.80 14.60 -5.56
CA LEU A 211 9.61 14.40 -6.77
C LEU A 211 9.06 15.22 -7.94
N ASN A 212 7.75 15.12 -8.21
CA ASN A 212 7.12 15.86 -9.30
C ASN A 212 7.07 17.38 -9.04
N ASP A 213 6.79 17.80 -7.80
CA ASP A 213 6.79 19.21 -7.40
C ASP A 213 8.18 19.86 -7.58
N GLU A 214 9.25 19.09 -7.42
CA GLU A 214 10.65 19.52 -7.63
C GLU A 214 11.15 19.29 -9.08
N GLY A 215 10.25 18.96 -10.01
CA GLY A 215 10.55 18.89 -11.45
C GLY A 215 11.11 17.54 -11.92
N HIS A 216 11.05 16.50 -11.10
CA HIS A 216 11.33 15.12 -11.51
C HIS A 216 10.04 14.50 -12.06
N ALA A 217 9.91 14.44 -13.38
CA ALA A 217 8.76 13.82 -14.05
C ALA A 217 8.73 12.31 -13.80
N VAL A 218 8.01 11.89 -12.76
CA VAL A 218 7.94 10.52 -12.28
C VAL A 218 6.47 10.12 -12.24
N GLU A 219 6.06 9.23 -13.15
CA GLU A 219 4.68 8.74 -13.21
C GLU A 219 4.30 7.86 -12.01
N GLY A 220 5.27 7.23 -11.36
CA GLY A 220 5.03 6.32 -10.25
C GLY A 220 6.31 5.76 -9.65
N LEU A 221 6.15 5.10 -8.49
CA LEU A 221 7.22 4.38 -7.81
C LEU A 221 7.03 2.87 -8.01
N THR A 222 8.05 2.19 -8.56
CA THR A 222 8.00 0.74 -8.73
C THR A 222 8.25 0.06 -7.40
N ILE A 223 7.19 -0.50 -6.80
CA ILE A 223 7.28 -1.23 -5.53
C ILE A 223 7.90 -2.61 -5.79
N MET A 224 9.21 -2.72 -5.54
CA MET A 224 9.93 -3.98 -5.63
C MET A 224 9.54 -4.95 -4.51
N SER A 225 9.27 -4.45 -3.30
CA SER A 225 8.84 -5.30 -2.19
C SER A 225 8.00 -4.52 -1.19
N GLY A 226 6.75 -4.93 -1.00
CA GLY A 226 5.87 -4.43 0.07
C GLY A 226 5.87 -5.34 1.29
N TYR A 227 4.69 -5.82 1.69
CA TYR A 227 4.56 -6.71 2.85
C TYR A 227 5.23 -8.07 2.59
N ARG A 228 5.83 -8.63 3.64
CA ARG A 228 6.35 -10.00 3.65
C ARG A 228 5.71 -10.75 4.80
N THR A 229 5.19 -11.95 4.55
CA THR A 229 4.82 -12.84 5.65
C THR A 229 6.08 -13.18 6.47
N PRO A 230 5.96 -13.47 7.78
CA PRO A 230 7.09 -14.00 8.55
C PRO A 230 7.77 -15.21 7.88
N PHE A 231 6.97 -16.11 7.29
CA PHE A 231 7.46 -17.25 6.51
C PHE A 231 8.33 -16.82 5.32
N TYR A 232 7.79 -15.95 4.45
CA TYR A 232 8.49 -15.53 3.24
C TYR A 232 9.76 -14.74 3.57
N ASN A 233 9.69 -13.83 4.55
CA ASN A 233 10.84 -13.06 4.99
C ASN A 233 11.99 -13.97 5.47
N LYS A 234 11.67 -15.03 6.23
CA LYS A 234 12.66 -16.04 6.64
C LYS A 234 13.18 -16.84 5.44
N ALA A 235 12.32 -17.23 4.51
CA ALA A 235 12.68 -18.04 3.35
C ALA A 235 13.71 -17.36 2.43
N ILE A 236 13.67 -16.02 2.34
CA ILE A 236 14.64 -15.22 1.58
C ILE A 236 15.84 -14.76 2.43
N GLY A 237 16.07 -15.36 3.60
CA GLY A 237 17.24 -15.08 4.45
C GLY A 237 17.25 -13.73 5.17
N ASN A 238 16.11 -13.03 5.23
CA ASN A 238 16.04 -11.71 5.86
C ASN A 238 15.89 -11.79 7.39
N VAL A 239 16.30 -10.70 8.06
CA VAL A 239 16.19 -10.58 9.53
C VAL A 239 14.74 -10.59 9.99
N GLN A 240 14.48 -11.25 11.12
CA GLN A 240 13.11 -11.47 11.63
C GLN A 240 12.37 -10.17 12.01
N TYR A 241 13.07 -9.10 12.39
CA TYR A 241 12.49 -7.81 12.76
C TYR A 241 12.47 -6.79 11.62
N SER A 242 12.53 -7.26 10.37
CA SER A 242 12.35 -6.41 9.18
C SER A 242 10.99 -5.73 9.20
N ARG A 243 10.95 -4.43 8.89
CA ARG A 243 9.70 -3.64 8.91
C ARG A 243 8.69 -4.04 7.83
N HIS A 244 9.11 -4.78 6.80
CA HIS A 244 8.21 -5.39 5.82
C HIS A 244 7.23 -6.38 6.46
N VAL A 245 7.66 -7.09 7.51
CA VAL A 245 6.84 -8.07 8.23
C VAL A 245 5.72 -7.42 9.04
N TRP A 246 5.84 -6.11 9.34
CA TRP A 246 4.81 -5.33 10.03
C TRP A 246 4.12 -4.31 9.12
N GLY A 247 4.15 -4.54 7.80
CA GLY A 247 3.38 -3.76 6.82
C GLY A 247 3.76 -2.28 6.73
N GLY A 248 4.92 -1.92 7.29
CA GLY A 248 5.34 -0.54 7.45
C GLY A 248 6.55 -0.16 6.61
N ALA A 249 6.94 -1.00 5.64
CA ALA A 249 8.08 -0.76 4.78
C ALA A 249 7.80 -1.08 3.32
N ALA A 250 8.53 -0.40 2.44
CA ALA A 250 8.59 -0.67 1.02
C ALA A 250 10.03 -0.54 0.52
N ASP A 251 10.41 -1.45 -0.37
CA ASP A 251 11.60 -1.33 -1.21
C ASP A 251 11.10 -0.91 -2.60
N PHE A 252 11.64 0.18 -3.14
CA PHE A 252 11.18 0.75 -4.42
C PHE A 252 12.29 1.46 -5.18
N TYR A 253 12.02 1.72 -6.46
CA TYR A 253 12.87 2.47 -7.37
C TYR A 253 12.01 3.28 -8.37
N ILE A 254 12.66 4.17 -9.11
CA ILE A 254 12.05 4.96 -10.20
C ILE A 254 12.48 4.31 -11.50
N ASP A 255 11.51 3.99 -12.37
CA ASP A 255 11.68 3.28 -13.65
C ASP A 255 10.72 3.93 -14.65
N GLN A 256 11.21 4.97 -15.33
CA GLN A 256 10.40 5.85 -16.17
C GLN A 256 10.85 5.87 -17.62
N SER A 257 12.16 5.87 -17.88
CA SER A 257 12.64 6.06 -19.24
C SER A 257 14.03 5.46 -19.46
N PRO A 258 14.13 4.27 -20.09
CA PRO A 258 13.03 3.39 -20.51
C PRO A 258 12.36 2.70 -19.32
N LYS A 259 11.10 2.27 -19.47
CA LYS A 259 10.43 1.40 -18.49
C LYS A 259 10.88 -0.06 -18.66
N ASP A 260 12.06 -0.40 -18.16
CA ASP A 260 12.71 -1.69 -18.41
C ASP A 260 12.81 -2.60 -17.17
N GLY A 261 12.24 -2.17 -16.04
CA GLY A 261 12.25 -2.93 -14.79
C GLY A 261 13.48 -2.70 -13.94
N VAL A 262 14.35 -1.76 -14.30
CA VAL A 262 15.53 -1.34 -13.54
C VAL A 262 15.37 0.13 -13.12
N MET A 263 16.11 0.57 -12.11
CA MET A 263 16.14 1.99 -11.73
C MET A 263 16.70 2.84 -12.88
N ASP A 264 16.14 4.03 -13.08
CA ASP A 264 16.70 5.03 -14.01
C ASP A 264 18.06 5.57 -13.51
N ASP A 265 18.85 6.16 -14.42
CA ASP A 265 20.03 6.97 -14.08
C ASP A 265 19.59 8.32 -13.48
N LEU A 266 19.37 8.33 -12.17
CA LEU A 266 18.83 9.47 -11.42
C LEU A 266 19.87 10.56 -11.18
N ASN A 267 21.15 10.18 -11.05
CA ASN A 267 22.23 11.14 -10.85
C ASN A 267 22.75 11.73 -12.18
N LYS A 268 22.35 11.16 -13.33
CA LYS A 268 22.68 11.59 -14.70
C LYS A 268 24.17 11.44 -15.04
N ASP A 269 24.82 10.41 -14.50
CA ASP A 269 26.23 10.10 -14.78
C ASP A 269 26.42 9.13 -15.97
N GLY A 270 25.33 8.61 -16.52
CA GLY A 270 25.29 7.67 -17.63
C GLY A 270 25.35 6.20 -17.21
N VAL A 271 25.36 5.88 -15.91
CA VAL A 271 25.54 4.52 -15.39
C VAL A 271 24.53 4.21 -14.29
N VAL A 272 23.57 3.32 -14.57
CA VAL A 272 22.63 2.82 -13.56
C VAL A 272 23.35 1.96 -12.51
N ASN A 273 23.52 2.48 -11.30
CA ASN A 273 24.25 1.83 -10.22
C ASN A 273 23.79 2.27 -8.81
N ARG A 274 24.57 1.92 -7.77
CA ARG A 274 24.23 2.26 -6.38
C ARG A 274 24.09 3.77 -6.14
N GLU A 275 24.81 4.60 -6.89
CA GLU A 275 24.78 6.05 -6.75
C GLU A 275 23.42 6.67 -7.13
N ASP A 276 22.62 6.02 -7.96
CA ASP A 276 21.22 6.42 -8.20
C ASP A 276 20.35 6.21 -6.97
N ALA A 277 20.54 5.07 -6.28
CA ALA A 277 19.88 4.83 -5.01
C ALA A 277 20.39 5.80 -3.92
N VAL A 278 21.67 6.20 -3.95
CA VAL A 278 22.20 7.26 -3.07
C VAL A 278 21.52 8.60 -3.37
N TRP A 279 21.35 8.96 -4.64
CA TRP A 279 20.65 10.18 -5.05
C TRP A 279 19.23 10.21 -4.50
N LEU A 280 18.46 9.14 -4.72
CA LEU A 280 17.07 9.05 -4.26
C LEU A 280 16.98 9.02 -2.72
N ALA A 281 17.92 8.34 -2.05
CA ALA A 281 17.97 8.36 -0.60
C ALA A 281 18.31 9.76 -0.05
N ASN A 282 19.22 10.49 -0.69
CA ASN A 282 19.53 11.87 -0.29
C ASN A 282 18.32 12.79 -0.46
N PHE A 283 17.57 12.65 -1.55
CA PHE A 283 16.30 13.34 -1.76
C PHE A 283 15.33 13.10 -0.60
N ILE A 284 15.04 11.82 -0.28
CA ILE A 284 14.14 11.44 0.83
C ILE A 284 14.68 11.87 2.20
N SER A 285 16.01 11.87 2.38
CA SER A 285 16.67 12.32 3.60
C SER A 285 16.48 13.83 3.80
N ASN A 286 16.55 14.63 2.74
CA ASN A 286 16.28 16.06 2.79
C ASN A 286 14.82 16.35 3.13
N MET A 287 13.86 15.63 2.52
CA MET A 287 12.46 15.70 2.93
C MET A 287 12.28 15.39 4.42
N SER A 288 13.00 14.39 4.94
CA SER A 288 12.97 14.02 6.36
C SER A 288 13.47 15.15 7.26
N LYS A 289 14.57 15.81 6.90
CA LYS A 289 15.15 16.95 7.64
C LYS A 289 14.19 18.15 7.66
N GLN A 290 13.43 18.35 6.60
CA GLN A 290 12.39 19.38 6.48
C GLN A 290 11.08 19.01 7.21
N GLY A 291 11.01 17.85 7.85
CA GLY A 291 9.84 17.43 8.62
C GLY A 291 8.69 16.84 7.79
N ALA A 292 8.88 16.55 6.50
CA ALA A 292 7.82 16.11 5.59
C ALA A 292 7.05 14.85 6.05
N PHE A 293 7.68 14.02 6.89
CA PHE A 293 7.12 12.75 7.32
C PHE A 293 6.52 12.76 8.73
N GLY A 294 6.80 13.77 9.57
CA GLY A 294 6.34 13.84 10.95
C GLY A 294 6.47 12.49 11.69
N PRO A 295 5.40 11.92 12.27
CA PRO A 295 5.45 10.63 12.97
C PRO A 295 5.69 9.42 12.05
N ARG A 296 5.59 9.58 10.72
CA ARG A 296 5.89 8.56 9.71
C ARG A 296 7.37 8.52 9.34
N ILE A 297 8.22 9.28 10.04
CA ILE A 297 9.68 9.14 9.92
C ILE A 297 10.10 7.68 10.17
N GLY A 298 11.20 7.26 9.58
CA GLY A 298 11.62 5.87 9.69
C GLY A 298 12.98 5.55 9.10
N GLY A 299 13.18 4.26 8.88
CA GLY A 299 14.32 3.72 8.17
C GLY A 299 14.40 4.23 6.73
N LEU A 300 15.64 4.40 6.27
CA LEU A 300 15.99 4.66 4.88
C LEU A 300 17.26 3.86 4.59
N GLY A 301 17.19 2.93 3.64
CA GLY A 301 18.30 2.05 3.27
C GLY A 301 18.68 2.19 1.81
N ILE A 302 19.97 2.10 1.50
CA ILE A 302 20.50 2.20 0.13
C ILE A 302 21.02 0.83 -0.31
N TYR A 303 20.50 0.33 -1.42
CA TYR A 303 20.88 -0.98 -1.96
C TYR A 303 21.39 -0.84 -3.39
N GLY A 304 22.58 -1.40 -3.64
CA GLY A 304 23.12 -1.53 -4.98
C GLY A 304 22.51 -2.72 -5.73
N ALA A 305 22.80 -2.79 -7.03
CA ALA A 305 22.42 -3.91 -7.87
C ALA A 305 23.11 -5.21 -7.45
N ASN A 306 22.47 -6.33 -7.75
CA ASN A 306 23.07 -7.66 -7.72
C ASN A 306 22.48 -8.52 -8.85
N ALA A 307 22.76 -9.82 -8.85
CA ALA A 307 22.29 -10.74 -9.89
C ALA A 307 20.76 -10.90 -9.96
N ALA A 308 20.01 -10.49 -8.94
CA ALA A 308 18.56 -10.65 -8.85
C ALA A 308 17.77 -9.36 -9.10
N HIS A 309 18.37 -8.18 -8.92
CA HIS A 309 17.70 -6.89 -9.05
C HIS A 309 18.69 -5.73 -9.26
N GLY A 310 18.19 -4.63 -9.83
CA GLY A 310 18.89 -3.34 -9.90
C GLY A 310 19.04 -2.64 -8.54
N PRO A 311 19.57 -1.41 -8.52
CA PRO A 311 19.64 -0.61 -7.30
C PRO A 311 18.25 -0.16 -6.87
N PHE A 312 18.05 0.04 -5.57
CA PHE A 312 16.76 0.46 -5.00
C PHE A 312 16.95 1.13 -3.64
N VAL A 313 15.89 1.80 -3.17
CA VAL A 313 15.85 2.35 -1.81
C VAL A 313 14.81 1.64 -0.96
N HIS A 314 15.14 1.48 0.31
CA HIS A 314 14.20 1.05 1.35
C HIS A 314 13.66 2.25 2.09
N VAL A 315 12.36 2.29 2.36
CA VAL A 315 11.77 3.20 3.36
C VAL A 315 10.85 2.45 4.30
N ASP A 316 10.77 2.93 5.54
CA ASP A 316 9.72 2.49 6.45
C ASP A 316 9.16 3.65 7.30
N VAL A 317 8.12 3.32 8.08
CA VAL A 317 7.44 4.23 9.01
C VAL A 317 7.58 3.78 10.46
N ARG A 318 8.80 3.38 10.86
CA ARG A 318 9.06 2.86 12.22
C ARG A 318 9.01 3.92 13.35
N GLY A 319 8.82 5.18 13.01
CA GLY A 319 8.72 6.31 13.93
C GLY A 319 10.06 6.86 14.40
N THR A 320 11.18 6.24 14.03
CA THR A 320 12.54 6.67 14.38
C THR A 320 13.50 6.51 13.20
N LEU A 321 14.51 7.37 13.15
CA LEU A 321 15.54 7.32 12.13
C LEU A 321 16.39 6.06 12.24
N ALA A 322 16.62 5.41 11.10
CA ALA A 322 17.61 4.37 10.91
C ALA A 322 18.17 4.50 9.48
N ARG A 323 19.48 4.33 9.29
CA ARG A 323 20.17 4.51 8.01
C ARG A 323 21.16 3.37 7.80
N TRP A 324 21.23 2.85 6.58
CA TRP A 324 22.19 1.83 6.17
C TRP A 324 22.36 1.83 4.64
#